data_AF-X1E648-F1
#
_entry.id   AF-X1E648-F1
#
_cell.length_a   1.000
_cell.length_b   1.000
_cell.length_c   1.000
_cell.angle_alpha   90.00
_cell.angle_beta   90.00
_cell.angle_gamma   90.00
#
_symmetry.space_group_name_H-M   'P 1'
#
loop_
_entity.id
_entity.type
_entity.pdbx_description
1 polymer ?
#
loop_
_entity_poly.entity_id
_entity_poly.type
_entity_poly.pdbx_seq_one_letter_code
_entity_poly.pdbx_strand_id
1 'polypeptide(L)'
;MVQNLLKEIKNWAHKNNNLDSLLLVGSYARNKAHQDSDIDLVLIFNDPKKYVNNLDWIKEFGEIEKYEIEYWGRVTSIRTWYKNGIEVEFGITSVEWAEIPVDSGTFRIVSDGSKILVDKSKKLEQLLSEVKKSKIRIGQNYFI
;
A
#
# COMPACT_ATOMS: atom_id res chain seq x y z
N MET A 1 -12.62 12.93 7.57
CA MET A 1 -11.19 13.23 7.36
C MET A 1 -10.50 12.12 6.57
N VAL A 2 -10.36 10.91 7.11
CA VAL A 2 -9.70 9.77 6.42
C VAL A 2 -10.26 9.47 5.02
N GLN A 3 -11.58 9.42 4.85
CA GLN A 3 -12.18 9.16 3.53
C GLN A 3 -11.85 10.25 2.51
N ASN A 4 -11.74 11.51 2.94
CA ASN A 4 -11.35 12.62 2.06
C ASN A 4 -9.88 12.50 1.66
N LEU A 5 -9.01 12.20 2.62
CA LEU A 5 -7.59 11.96 2.38
C LEU A 5 -7.38 10.78 1.42
N LEU A 6 -8.05 9.65 1.62
CA LEU A 6 -7.98 8.52 0.69
C LEU A 6 -8.48 8.88 -0.71
N LYS A 7 -9.50 9.73 -0.81
CA LYS A 7 -9.98 10.25 -2.11
C LYS A 7 -8.93 11.15 -2.76
N GLU A 8 -8.27 12.01 -2.01
CA GLU A 8 -7.18 12.89 -2.48
C GLU A 8 -5.98 12.07 -2.98
N ILE A 9 -5.49 11.13 -2.17
CA ILE A 9 -4.41 10.21 -2.53
C ILE A 9 -4.78 9.40 -3.78
N LYS A 10 -6.02 8.87 -3.85
CA LYS A 10 -6.50 8.15 -5.03
C LYS A 10 -6.50 9.04 -6.28
N ASN A 11 -6.97 10.28 -6.18
CA ASN A 11 -6.98 11.23 -7.30
C ASN A 11 -5.55 11.57 -7.76
N TRP A 12 -4.64 11.78 -6.81
CA TRP A 12 -3.22 11.99 -7.07
C TRP A 12 -2.61 10.77 -7.79
N ALA A 13 -2.87 9.56 -7.29
CA ALA A 13 -2.40 8.30 -7.86
C ALA A 13 -2.89 8.11 -9.32
N HIS A 14 -4.14 8.47 -9.63
CA HIS A 14 -4.63 8.44 -11.00
C HIS A 14 -3.87 9.39 -11.94
N LYS A 15 -3.55 10.61 -11.48
CA LYS A 15 -2.86 11.64 -12.28
C LYS A 15 -1.34 11.40 -12.40
N ASN A 16 -0.75 10.68 -11.45
CA ASN A 16 0.68 10.42 -11.42
C ASN A 16 1.04 9.29 -12.41
N ASN A 17 1.64 9.65 -13.55
CA ASN A 17 2.04 8.67 -14.59
C ASN A 17 3.14 7.70 -14.16
N ASN A 18 3.91 8.01 -13.12
CA ASN A 18 4.94 7.10 -12.63
C ASN A 18 4.37 6.05 -11.66
N LEU A 19 3.27 6.37 -10.97
CA LEU A 19 2.55 5.43 -10.13
C LEU A 19 1.74 4.47 -11.00
N ASP A 20 2.04 3.19 -10.92
CA ASP A 20 1.29 2.13 -11.58
C ASP A 20 0.04 1.76 -10.78
N SER A 21 0.22 1.49 -9.49
CA SER A 21 -0.84 0.92 -8.66
C SER A 21 -0.77 1.41 -7.20
N LEU A 22 -1.94 1.45 -6.55
CA LEU A 22 -2.13 1.84 -5.16
C LEU A 22 -3.03 0.81 -4.45
N LEU A 23 -2.50 0.21 -3.40
CA LEU A 23 -3.19 -0.78 -2.57
C LEU A 23 -3.36 -0.23 -1.15
N LEU A 24 -4.59 -0.30 -0.63
CA LEU A 24 -4.88 -0.11 0.78
C LEU A 24 -4.72 -1.45 1.50
N VAL A 25 -3.99 -1.49 2.61
CA VAL A 25 -3.81 -2.70 3.42
C VAL A 25 -4.20 -2.41 4.88
N GLY A 26 -3.97 -3.38 5.77
CA GLY A 26 -4.10 -3.14 7.20
C GLY A 26 -5.54 -2.99 7.71
N SER A 27 -5.72 -2.19 8.76
CA SER A 27 -6.99 -2.07 9.49
C SER A 27 -8.12 -1.49 8.63
N TYR A 28 -7.82 -0.49 7.81
CA TYR A 28 -8.79 0.14 6.90
C TYR A 28 -9.22 -0.78 5.76
N ALA A 29 -8.31 -1.58 5.19
CA ALA A 29 -8.68 -2.58 4.18
C ALA A 29 -9.64 -3.65 4.72
N ARG A 30 -9.54 -3.96 6.03
CA ARG A 30 -10.35 -4.98 6.71
C ARG A 30 -11.66 -4.46 7.30
N ASN A 31 -11.95 -3.16 7.19
CA ASN A 31 -13.04 -2.49 7.92
C ASN A 31 -12.95 -2.69 9.45
N LYS A 32 -11.73 -2.70 9.99
CA LYS A 32 -11.43 -2.88 11.43
C LYS A 32 -10.69 -1.68 12.05
N ALA A 33 -10.56 -0.58 11.31
CA ALA A 33 -9.93 0.64 11.80
C ALA A 33 -10.77 1.31 12.90
N HIS A 34 -10.09 1.88 13.88
CA HIS A 34 -10.62 2.78 14.91
C HIS A 34 -10.08 4.20 14.72
N GLN A 35 -10.45 5.12 15.61
CA GLN A 35 -10.12 6.55 15.48
C GLN A 35 -8.61 6.84 15.45
N ASP A 36 -7.82 6.03 16.14
CA ASP A 36 -6.35 6.14 16.27
C ASP A 36 -5.61 5.19 15.32
N SER A 37 -6.31 4.55 14.38
CA SER A 37 -5.66 3.70 13.39
C SER A 37 -4.94 4.53 12.34
N ASP A 38 -3.75 4.10 11.97
CA ASP A 38 -3.00 4.56 10.83
C ASP A 38 -3.56 4.02 9.51
N ILE A 39 -3.25 4.73 8.43
CA ILE A 39 -3.61 4.33 7.07
C ILE A 39 -2.39 3.68 6.41
N ASP A 40 -2.46 2.37 6.17
CA ASP A 40 -1.41 1.63 5.49
C ASP A 40 -1.63 1.56 3.97
N LEU A 41 -0.68 2.07 3.20
CA LEU A 41 -0.72 2.08 1.74
C LEU A 41 0.52 1.41 1.15
N VAL A 42 0.34 0.66 0.06
CA VAL A 42 1.43 0.21 -0.81
C VAL A 42 1.30 0.92 -2.15
N LEU A 43 2.36 1.64 -2.54
CA LEU A 43 2.46 2.42 -3.77
C LEU A 43 3.50 1.78 -4.68
N ILE A 44 3.03 1.30 -5.82
CA ILE A 44 3.87 0.66 -6.83
C ILE A 44 4.20 1.68 -7.90
N PHE A 45 5.49 2.01 -8.02
CA PHE A 45 6.02 2.96 -8.99
C PHE A 45 6.85 2.28 -10.07
N ASN A 46 6.91 2.92 -11.24
CA ASN A 46 7.86 2.58 -12.30
C ASN A 46 9.30 3.01 -11.92
N ASP A 47 9.44 4.10 -11.16
CA ASP A 47 10.71 4.56 -10.59
C ASP A 47 10.53 4.95 -9.11
N PRO A 48 10.55 3.98 -8.18
CA PRO A 48 10.33 4.25 -6.76
C PRO A 48 11.41 5.13 -6.13
N LYS A 49 12.65 5.11 -6.66
CA LYS A 49 13.76 5.90 -6.12
C LYS A 49 13.45 7.39 -6.16
N LYS A 50 12.74 7.85 -7.19
CA LYS A 50 12.27 9.23 -7.30
C LYS A 50 11.43 9.67 -6.10
N TYR A 51 10.59 8.78 -5.56
CA TYR A 51 9.65 9.06 -4.48
C TYR A 51 10.24 8.85 -3.08
N VAL A 52 11.35 8.10 -2.99
CA VAL A 52 12.14 7.98 -1.75
C VAL A 52 13.13 9.14 -1.62
N ASN A 53 13.77 9.55 -2.71
CA ASN A 53 14.81 10.60 -2.70
C ASN A 53 14.24 12.02 -2.59
N ASN A 54 12.99 12.22 -2.99
CA ASN A 54 12.29 13.50 -2.82
C ASN A 54 10.92 13.25 -2.19
N LEU A 55 10.74 13.75 -0.96
CA LEU A 55 9.53 13.59 -0.16
C LEU A 55 8.57 14.78 -0.28
N ASP A 56 8.75 15.70 -1.24
CA ASP A 56 7.83 16.83 -1.39
C ASP A 56 6.41 16.39 -1.76
N TRP A 57 6.24 15.23 -2.40
CA TRP A 57 4.94 14.71 -2.80
C TRP A 57 4.02 14.37 -1.60
N ILE A 58 4.56 13.97 -0.44
CA ILE A 58 3.71 13.71 0.74
C ILE A 58 3.12 15.00 1.33
N LYS A 59 3.68 16.17 1.01
CA LYS A 59 3.12 17.46 1.43
C LYS A 59 1.82 17.81 0.68
N GLU A 60 1.54 17.14 -0.44
CA GLU A 60 0.29 17.34 -1.19
C GLU A 60 -0.96 16.91 -0.40
N PHE A 61 -0.77 16.11 0.66
CA PHE A 61 -1.86 15.54 1.46
C PHE A 61 -2.07 16.22 2.82
N GLY A 62 -1.27 17.24 3.12
CA GLY A 62 -1.41 18.04 4.33
C GLY A 62 -0.09 18.57 4.88
N GLU A 63 -0.20 19.38 5.94
CA GLU A 63 0.97 19.84 6.68
C GLU A 63 1.56 18.70 7.52
N ILE A 64 2.83 18.40 7.27
CA ILE A 64 3.56 17.34 7.96
C ILE A 64 4.06 17.88 9.31
N GLU A 65 3.82 17.11 10.37
CA GLU A 65 4.43 17.31 11.68
C GLU A 65 5.79 16.61 11.76
N LYS A 66 5.85 15.33 11.38
CA LYS A 66 7.08 14.56 11.26
C LYS A 66 6.92 13.39 10.29
N TYR A 67 8.03 12.81 9.86
CA TYR A 67 8.06 11.55 9.13
C TYR A 67 9.27 10.69 9.54
N GLU A 68 9.16 9.39 9.34
CA GLU A 68 10.20 8.38 9.58
C GLU A 68 10.32 7.46 8.37
N ILE A 69 11.54 7.03 8.06
CA ILE A 69 11.84 6.17 6.90
C ILE A 69 12.40 4.85 7.40
N GLU A 70 11.82 3.75 6.93
CA GLU A 70 12.24 2.40 7.26
C GLU A 70 12.41 1.55 6.00
N TYR A 71 13.31 0.56 6.05
CA TYR A 71 13.62 -0.29 4.90
C TYR A 71 13.24 -1.74 5.20
N TRP A 72 12.26 -2.26 4.47
CA TRP A 72 11.66 -3.59 4.65
C TRP A 72 11.77 -4.41 3.37
N GLY A 73 12.95 -5.00 3.13
CA GLY A 73 13.21 -5.79 1.94
C GLY A 73 13.03 -4.97 0.65
N ARG A 74 11.97 -5.26 -0.12
CA ARG A 74 11.63 -4.53 -1.36
C ARG A 74 10.87 -3.22 -1.12
N VAL A 75 10.35 -3.00 0.09
CA VAL A 75 9.51 -1.85 0.43
C VAL A 75 10.31 -0.85 1.24
N THR A 76 10.28 0.43 0.85
CA THR A 76 10.69 1.54 1.72
C THR A 76 9.45 2.14 2.34
N SER A 77 9.30 2.04 3.65
CA SER A 77 8.19 2.65 4.38
C SER A 77 8.50 4.10 4.72
N ILE A 78 7.57 5.00 4.43
CA ILE A 78 7.61 6.40 4.86
C ILE A 78 6.40 6.61 5.76
N ARG A 79 6.61 6.54 7.07
CA ARG A 79 5.59 6.81 8.08
C ARG A 79 5.47 8.31 8.27
N THR A 80 4.30 8.87 8.06
CA THR A 80 4.07 10.32 8.04
C THR A 80 2.97 10.69 9.01
N TRP A 81 3.26 11.62 9.92
CA TRP A 81 2.30 12.22 10.83
C TRP A 81 1.96 13.62 10.36
N TYR A 82 0.69 13.86 10.07
CA TYR A 82 0.18 15.17 9.68
C TYR A 82 -0.30 15.94 10.91
N LYS A 83 -0.18 17.27 10.88
CA LYS A 83 -0.61 18.16 11.98
C LYS A 83 -2.10 18.07 12.34
N ASN A 84 -2.92 17.47 11.47
CA ASN A 84 -4.33 17.21 11.73
C ASN A 84 -4.56 15.91 12.52
N GLY A 85 -3.49 15.25 12.99
CA GLY A 85 -3.53 14.02 13.79
C GLY A 85 -3.61 12.73 12.97
N ILE A 86 -3.60 12.79 11.64
CA ILE A 86 -3.64 11.59 10.80
C ILE A 86 -2.24 11.03 10.62
N GLU A 87 -2.13 9.70 10.76
CA GLU A 87 -0.94 8.93 10.45
C GLU A 87 -1.13 8.13 9.15
N VAL A 88 -0.16 8.21 8.25
CA VAL A 88 -0.14 7.43 7.00
C VAL A 88 1.20 6.73 6.86
N GLU A 89 1.16 5.42 6.66
CA GLU A 89 2.31 4.63 6.26
C GLU A 89 2.31 4.44 4.73
N PHE A 90 3.30 5.03 4.06
CA PHE A 90 3.48 4.88 2.62
C PHE A 90 4.58 3.85 2.32
N GLY A 91 4.19 2.62 1.99
CA GLY A 91 5.10 1.60 1.47
C GLY A 91 5.42 1.84 -0.01
N ILE A 92 6.62 2.34 -0.30
CA ILE A 92 7.10 2.64 -1.65
C ILE A 92 7.82 1.41 -2.22
N THR A 93 7.42 0.97 -3.42
CA THR A 93 8.01 -0.20 -4.07
C THR A 93 7.92 -0.16 -5.60
N SER A 94 8.55 -1.12 -6.26
CA SER A 94 8.48 -1.32 -7.72
C SER A 94 7.46 -2.40 -8.09
N VAL A 95 7.21 -2.57 -9.40
CA VAL A 95 6.36 -3.64 -9.94
C VAL A 95 6.83 -5.04 -9.58
N GLU A 96 8.10 -5.21 -9.20
CA GLU A 96 8.69 -6.49 -8.77
C GLU A 96 8.04 -7.01 -7.47
N TRP A 97 7.46 -6.12 -6.66
CA TRP A 97 6.74 -6.52 -5.44
C TRP A 97 5.49 -7.35 -5.74
N ALA A 98 4.85 -7.12 -6.89
CA ALA A 98 3.68 -7.87 -7.32
C ALA A 98 4.03 -9.06 -8.25
N GLU A 99 5.30 -9.48 -8.30
CA GLU A 99 5.72 -10.62 -9.11
C GLU A 99 5.12 -11.95 -8.62
N ILE A 100 4.93 -12.84 -9.58
CA ILE A 100 4.45 -14.20 -9.36
C ILE A 100 5.60 -15.14 -9.77
N PRO A 101 6.04 -16.08 -8.92
CA PRO A 101 5.47 -16.46 -7.62
C PRO A 101 5.65 -15.38 -6.54
N VAL A 102 4.61 -15.19 -5.73
CA VAL A 102 4.56 -14.16 -4.68
C VAL A 102 5.51 -14.53 -3.55
N ASP A 103 6.34 -13.58 -3.10
CA ASP A 103 7.20 -13.78 -1.92
C ASP A 103 6.39 -13.83 -0.62
N SER A 104 6.96 -14.39 0.45
CA SER A 104 6.27 -14.58 1.72
C SER A 104 5.82 -13.28 2.39
N GLY A 105 6.57 -12.19 2.23
CA GLY A 105 6.24 -10.89 2.80
C GLY A 105 5.02 -10.28 2.10
N THR A 106 5.07 -10.26 0.77
CA THR A 106 3.94 -9.82 -0.07
C THR A 106 2.70 -10.67 0.18
N PHE A 107 2.84 -12.00 0.23
CA PHE A 107 1.72 -12.90 0.52
C PHE A 107 1.06 -12.56 1.85
N ARG A 108 1.85 -12.35 2.91
CA ARG A 108 1.31 -12.00 4.25
C ARG A 108 0.51 -10.71 4.19
N ILE A 109 1.08 -9.63 3.67
CA ILE A 109 0.43 -8.32 3.55
C ILE A 109 -0.91 -8.44 2.80
N VAL A 110 -0.93 -9.08 1.63
CA VAL A 110 -2.13 -9.20 0.82
C VAL A 110 -3.16 -10.13 1.48
N SER A 111 -2.70 -11.24 2.09
CA SER A 111 -3.58 -12.25 2.67
C SER A 111 -4.23 -11.84 3.99
N ASP A 112 -3.63 -10.90 4.71
CA ASP A 112 -4.14 -10.34 5.96
C ASP A 112 -5.29 -9.35 5.70
N GLY A 113 -5.28 -8.67 4.56
CA GLY A 113 -6.39 -7.85 4.09
C GLY A 113 -5.93 -6.71 3.20
N SER A 114 -6.48 -6.64 1.99
CA SER A 114 -6.07 -5.65 1.00
C SER A 114 -7.24 -5.20 0.12
N LYS A 115 -7.21 -3.95 -0.32
CA LYS A 115 -8.19 -3.35 -1.22
C LYS A 115 -7.49 -2.48 -2.27
N ILE A 116 -7.71 -2.80 -3.54
CA ILE A 116 -7.19 -2.01 -4.66
C ILE A 116 -7.88 -0.63 -4.67
N LEU A 117 -7.08 0.44 -4.69
CA LEU A 117 -7.56 1.81 -4.88
C LEU A 117 -7.33 2.28 -6.33
N VAL A 118 -6.17 1.94 -6.90
CA VAL A 118 -5.77 2.18 -8.29
C VAL A 118 -4.97 0.99 -8.79
N ASP A 119 -5.21 0.53 -10.02
CA ASP A 119 -4.44 -0.55 -10.66
C ASP A 119 -4.42 -0.34 -12.19
N LYS A 120 -3.40 0.36 -12.69
CA LYS A 120 -3.35 0.77 -14.10
C LYS A 120 -2.94 -0.38 -15.02
N SER A 121 -2.06 -1.26 -14.55
CA SER A 121 -1.55 -2.40 -15.31
C SER A 121 -2.28 -3.72 -15.04
N LYS A 122 -3.25 -3.74 -14.11
CA LYS A 122 -3.96 -4.94 -13.63
C LYS A 122 -3.07 -5.94 -12.87
N LYS A 123 -1.88 -5.50 -12.42
CA LYS A 123 -0.95 -6.36 -11.68
C LYS A 123 -1.45 -6.69 -10.28
N LEU A 124 -2.10 -5.74 -9.60
CA LEU A 124 -2.67 -6.01 -8.28
C LEU A 124 -3.85 -6.98 -8.36
N GLU A 125 -4.69 -6.87 -9.40
CA GLU A 125 -5.78 -7.83 -9.64
C GLU A 125 -5.24 -9.27 -9.79
N GLN A 126 -4.17 -9.44 -10.58
CA GLN A 126 -3.49 -10.73 -10.75
C GLN A 126 -2.90 -11.23 -9.42
N LEU A 127 -2.19 -10.37 -8.69
CA LEU A 127 -1.59 -10.69 -7.39
C LEU A 127 -2.65 -11.17 -6.38
N LEU A 128 -3.75 -10.44 -6.21
CA LEU A 128 -4.81 -10.79 -5.27
C LEU A 128 -5.48 -12.12 -5.65
N SER A 129 -5.63 -12.40 -6.95
CA SER A 129 -6.14 -13.68 -7.44
C SER A 129 -5.22 -14.84 -7.06
N GLU A 130 -3.90 -14.71 -7.26
CA GLU A 130 -2.92 -15.75 -6.93
C GLU A 130 -2.80 -15.98 -5.41
N VAL A 131 -2.83 -14.91 -4.61
CA VAL A 131 -2.83 -15.02 -3.15
C VAL A 131 -4.09 -15.73 -2.65
N LYS A 132 -5.25 -15.41 -3.23
CA LYS A 132 -6.52 -16.09 -2.89
C LYS A 132 -6.47 -17.58 -3.22
N LYS A 133 -5.99 -17.98 -4.39
CA LYS A 133 -5.81 -19.39 -4.79
C LYS A 133 -4.87 -20.12 -3.84
N SER A 134 -3.73 -19.50 -3.51
CA SER A 134 -2.73 -20.06 -2.61
C SER A 134 -3.27 -20.26 -1.20
N LYS A 135 -4.04 -19.30 -0.67
CA LYS A 135 -4.69 -19.41 0.65
C LYS A 135 -5.70 -20.56 0.71
N ILE A 136 -6.47 -20.77 -0.36
CA ILE A 136 -7.40 -21.91 -0.47
C ILE A 136 -6.63 -23.23 -0.47
N ARG A 137 -5.56 -23.34 -1.26
CA ARG A 137 -4.74 -24.57 -1.32
C ARG A 137 -4.11 -24.90 0.05
N ILE A 138 -3.58 -23.89 0.73
CA ILE A 138 -3.02 -24.05 2.08
C ILE A 138 -4.12 -24.49 3.06
N GLY A 139 -5.28 -23.82 3.05
CA GLY A 139 -6.40 -24.16 3.92
C GLY A 139 -6.91 -25.59 3.71
N GLN A 140 -6.99 -26.07 2.47
CA GLN A 140 -7.41 -27.45 2.16
C GLN A 140 -6.40 -28.50 2.62
N ASN A 141 -5.09 -28.19 2.63
CA ASN A 141 -4.05 -29.10 3.09
C ASN A 141 -4.05 -29.34 4.61
N TYR A 142 -4.80 -28.57 5.40
CA TYR A 142 -4.98 -28.79 6.85
C TYR A 142 -6.25 -29.57 7.21
N PHE A 143 -7.02 -30.06 6.23
CA PHE A 143 -8.25 -30.84 6.42
C PHE A 143 -8.14 -32.31 5.95
N ILE A 144 -6.93 -32.86 5.86
CA ILE A 144 -6.65 -34.27 5.53
C ILE A 144 -5.85 -34.95 6.63
#